data_AF-A0AAV1ZZ79-F1
#
_entry.id   AF-A0AAV1ZZ79-F1
#
_cell.length_a   1.000
_cell.length_b   1.000
_cell.length_c   1.000
_cell.angle_alpha   90.00
_cell.angle_beta   90.00
_cell.angle_gamma   90.00
#
_symmetry.space_group_name_H-M   'P 1'
#
loop_
_entity.id
_entity.type
_entity.pdbx_description
1 polymer ?
#
loop_
_entity_poly.entity_id
_entity_poly.type
_entity_poly.pdbx_seq_one_letter_code
_entity_poly.pdbx_strand_id
1 'polypeptide(L)'
;MLFDNMVRLGLLSFLLLWVGCCYGKNEFFRDLPLQNPDLFGGDMMGMNDPEDRNAIIDKRMIWPGGIVPYTIDPALSTYGSQFLGAFYLYRKDTCIRFVERTNETDYIRIFKGQG
;
A
#
# COMPACT_ATOMS: atom_id res chain seq x y z
N MET A 1 -44.85 -40.53 17.54
CA MET A 1 -45.16 -39.47 16.54
C MET A 1 -44.64 -38.09 16.96
N LEU A 2 -45.06 -37.49 18.08
CA LEU A 2 -44.52 -36.17 18.51
C LEU A 2 -43.04 -36.22 18.96
N PHE A 3 -42.63 -37.31 19.62
CA PHE A 3 -41.25 -37.50 20.09
C PHE A 3 -40.24 -37.68 18.93
N ASP A 4 -40.63 -38.44 17.90
CA ASP A 4 -39.83 -38.66 16.70
C ASP A 4 -39.63 -37.37 15.89
N ASN A 5 -40.65 -36.52 15.82
CA ASN A 5 -40.58 -35.23 15.14
C ASN A 5 -39.65 -34.26 15.89
N MET A 6 -39.60 -34.31 17.22
CA MET A 6 -38.71 -33.48 18.04
C MET A 6 -37.25 -33.88 17.87
N VAL A 7 -36.96 -35.19 17.80
CA VAL A 7 -35.60 -35.70 17.51
C VAL A 7 -35.18 -35.37 16.07
N ARG A 8 -36.10 -35.47 15.09
CA ARG A 8 -35.84 -35.09 13.70
C ARG A 8 -35.59 -33.59 13.53
N LEU A 9 -36.31 -32.74 14.24
CA LEU A 9 -36.08 -31.28 14.25
C LEU A 9 -34.71 -30.93 14.86
N GLY A 10 -34.32 -31.62 15.94
CA GLY A 10 -33.02 -31.44 16.58
C GLY A 10 -31.84 -31.87 15.71
N LEU A 11 -31.98 -32.99 14.98
CA LEU A 11 -30.94 -33.46 14.04
C LEU A 11 -30.82 -32.54 12.81
N LEU A 12 -31.95 -32.01 12.31
CA LEU A 12 -31.95 -31.01 11.23
C LEU A 12 -31.30 -29.69 11.66
N SER A 13 -31.54 -29.21 12.88
CA SER A 13 -30.89 -27.99 13.37
C SER A 13 -29.39 -28.18 13.58
N PHE A 14 -28.95 -29.34 14.06
CA PHE A 14 -27.52 -29.68 14.18
C PHE A 14 -26.82 -29.77 12.82
N LEU A 15 -27.47 -30.36 11.80
CA LEU A 15 -26.93 -30.41 10.45
C LEU A 15 -26.82 -29.02 9.80
N LEU A 16 -27.82 -28.15 10.01
CA LEU A 16 -27.79 -26.78 9.51
C LEU A 16 -26.68 -25.95 10.17
N LEU A 17 -26.45 -26.14 11.47
CA LEU A 17 -25.34 -25.49 12.20
C LEU A 17 -23.96 -26.03 11.77
N TRP A 18 -23.85 -27.33 11.47
CA TRP A 18 -22.60 -27.95 10.99
C TRP A 18 -22.23 -27.48 9.57
N VAL A 19 -23.21 -27.44 8.66
CA VAL A 19 -23.01 -26.91 7.31
C VAL A 19 -22.73 -25.40 7.35
N GLY A 20 -23.40 -24.63 8.21
CA GLY A 20 -23.13 -23.20 8.40
C GLY A 20 -21.70 -22.91 8.89
N CYS A 21 -21.14 -23.76 9.76
CA CYS A 21 -19.77 -23.61 10.24
C CYS A 21 -18.72 -23.95 9.16
N CYS A 22 -18.99 -24.93 8.29
CA CYS A 22 -18.10 -25.29 7.17
C CYS A 22 -18.11 -24.28 6.02
N TYR A 23 -19.13 -23.42 5.94
CA TYR A 23 -19.22 -22.29 5.01
C TYR A 23 -18.84 -20.94 5.64
N GLY A 24 -18.30 -20.94 6.86
CA GLY A 24 -17.57 -19.81 7.39
C GLY A 24 -16.33 -19.58 6.52
N LYS A 25 -16.46 -18.73 5.49
CA LYS A 25 -15.30 -18.23 4.76
C LYS A 25 -14.43 -17.51 5.78
N ASN A 26 -13.25 -18.05 6.06
CA ASN A 26 -12.19 -17.32 6.75
C ASN A 26 -11.81 -16.11 5.88
N GLU A 27 -12.50 -14.98 6.08
CA GLU A 27 -12.09 -13.67 5.56
C GLU A 27 -11.00 -13.02 6.42
N PHE A 28 -10.28 -13.80 7.23
CA PHE A 28 -9.33 -13.23 8.19
C PHE A 28 -7.98 -12.82 7.57
N PHE A 29 -7.63 -13.31 6.37
CA PHE A 29 -6.31 -13.08 5.75
C PHE A 29 -6.34 -12.27 4.46
N ARG A 30 -7.47 -11.69 4.05
CA ARG A 30 -7.52 -10.80 2.87
C ARG A 30 -7.14 -9.35 3.16
N ASP A 31 -7.10 -8.94 4.42
CA ASP A 31 -7.06 -7.53 4.80
C ASP A 31 -5.74 -7.12 5.48
N LEU A 32 -4.62 -7.35 4.81
CA LEU A 32 -3.41 -6.57 5.08
C LEU A 32 -3.08 -5.75 3.84
N PRO A 33 -3.91 -4.74 3.47
CA PRO A 33 -3.65 -3.84 2.34
C PRO A 33 -2.34 -3.04 2.49
N LEU A 34 -1.69 -3.13 3.65
CA LEU A 34 -0.42 -2.48 3.97
C LEU A 34 0.79 -3.42 3.87
N GLN A 35 0.62 -4.66 3.42
CA GLN A 35 1.73 -5.62 3.34
C GLN A 35 2.05 -5.97 1.89
N ASN A 36 2.99 -5.23 1.32
CA ASN A 36 3.81 -5.78 0.24
C ASN A 36 4.96 -6.58 0.90
N PRO A 37 4.87 -7.92 0.98
CA PRO A 37 5.81 -8.73 1.74
C PRO A 37 7.24 -8.67 1.18
N ASP A 38 7.38 -8.29 -0.10
CA ASP A 38 8.66 -8.15 -0.78
C ASP A 38 9.32 -6.79 -0.53
N LEU A 39 8.66 -5.88 0.19
CA LEU A 39 9.16 -4.54 0.52
C LEU A 39 9.43 -4.37 2.01
N PHE A 40 10.48 -3.64 2.33
CA PHE A 40 10.74 -3.22 3.70
C PHE A 40 9.64 -2.27 4.17
N GLY A 41 9.09 -2.50 5.37
CA GLY A 41 7.96 -1.73 5.89
C GLY A 41 6.65 -1.85 5.09
N GLY A 42 6.63 -2.66 4.02
CA GLY A 42 5.50 -2.79 3.10
C GLY A 42 5.48 -1.79 1.93
N ASP A 43 6.38 -0.79 1.91
CA ASP A 43 6.37 0.30 0.92
C ASP A 43 7.77 0.80 0.49
N MET A 44 8.86 0.28 1.06
CA MET A 44 10.24 0.66 0.73
C MET A 44 10.97 -0.46 -0.01
N MET A 45 11.46 -0.16 -1.21
CA MET A 45 12.33 -1.06 -1.97
C MET A 45 13.81 -0.73 -1.76
N GLY A 46 14.70 -1.69 -2.05
CA GLY A 46 16.15 -1.44 -2.11
C GLY A 46 16.88 -1.45 -0.76
N MET A 47 16.23 -1.94 0.30
CA MET A 47 16.88 -2.20 1.58
C MET A 47 17.48 -3.61 1.59
N ASN A 48 18.78 -3.71 1.83
CA ASN A 48 19.50 -5.00 1.89
C ASN A 48 19.70 -5.50 3.32
N ASP A 49 19.60 -4.61 4.31
CA ASP A 49 19.81 -4.90 5.72
C ASP A 49 18.61 -4.36 6.53
N PRO A 50 17.80 -5.24 7.15
CA PRO A 50 16.66 -4.83 7.96
C PRO A 50 17.06 -4.16 9.29
N GLU A 51 18.34 -4.22 9.69
CA GLU A 51 18.86 -3.55 10.89
C GLU A 51 19.44 -2.14 10.60
N ASP A 52 19.46 -1.70 9.34
CA ASP A 52 19.95 -0.37 8.98
C ASP A 52 19.07 0.75 9.56
N ARG A 53 19.65 1.94 9.74
CA ARG A 53 18.94 3.09 10.28
C ARG A 53 17.93 3.62 9.25
N ASN A 54 16.76 4.02 9.74
CA ASN A 54 15.68 4.59 8.91
C ASN A 54 16.04 5.92 8.19
N ALA A 55 17.20 6.51 8.46
CA ALA A 55 17.64 7.76 7.85
C ALA A 55 18.89 7.55 6.99
N ILE A 56 18.79 7.92 5.71
CA ILE A 56 19.94 7.96 4.79
C ILE A 56 20.87 9.09 5.22
N ILE A 57 22.07 8.74 5.69
CA ILE A 57 23.10 9.71 6.08
C ILE A 57 24.13 9.97 4.98
N ASP A 58 24.20 9.09 3.97
CA ASP A 58 25.12 9.24 2.85
C ASP A 58 24.65 10.34 1.90
N LYS A 59 25.41 11.44 1.83
CA LYS A 59 25.12 12.59 0.97
C LYS A 59 25.07 12.24 -0.52
N ARG A 60 25.69 11.14 -0.94
CA ARG A 60 25.66 10.66 -2.34
C ARG A 60 24.28 10.15 -2.75
N MET A 61 23.44 9.81 -1.77
CA MET A 61 22.07 9.31 -1.97
C MET A 61 21.01 10.42 -1.80
N ILE A 62 21.44 11.69 -1.72
CA ILE A 62 20.57 12.85 -1.52
C ILE A 62 20.51 13.66 -2.82
N TRP A 63 19.31 14.14 -3.16
CA TRP A 63 19.08 15.01 -4.31
C TRP A 63 19.96 16.28 -4.28
N PRO A 64 20.84 16.49 -5.29
CA PRO A 64 21.72 17.65 -5.33
C PRO A 64 20.96 18.97 -5.30
N GLY A 65 21.36 19.87 -4.40
CA GLY A 65 20.70 21.18 -4.24
C GLY A 65 19.24 21.11 -3.77
N GLY A 66 18.75 19.94 -3.35
CA GLY A 66 17.34 19.73 -3.01
C GLY A 66 16.40 19.80 -4.22
N ILE A 67 16.93 19.65 -5.44
CA ILE A 67 16.13 19.65 -6.67
C ILE A 67 15.74 18.21 -7.01
N VAL A 68 14.44 17.96 -7.14
CA VAL A 68 13.87 16.66 -7.42
C VAL A 68 13.15 16.72 -8.78
N PRO A 69 13.80 16.33 -9.88
CA PRO A 69 13.15 16.24 -11.18
C PRO A 69 12.07 15.15 -11.15
N TYR A 70 10.90 15.41 -11.73
CA TYR A 70 9.81 14.44 -11.76
C TYR A 70 9.10 14.34 -13.12
N THR A 71 8.46 13.20 -13.35
CA THR A 71 7.45 13.01 -14.39
C THR A 71 6.20 12.35 -13.79
N ILE A 72 5.03 12.68 -14.34
CA ILE A 72 3.76 12.06 -13.96
C ILE A 72 3.20 11.34 -15.18
N ASP A 73 2.89 10.07 -15.03
CA ASP A 73 2.27 9.28 -16.08
C ASP A 73 0.87 9.84 -16.41
N PRO A 74 0.50 10.02 -17.70
CA PRO A 74 -0.82 10.53 -18.09
C PRO A 74 -2.01 9.77 -17.48
N ALA A 75 -1.82 8.50 -17.13
CA ALA A 75 -2.81 7.69 -16.43
C ALA A 75 -3.23 8.26 -15.06
N LEU A 76 -2.44 9.17 -14.48
CA LEU A 76 -2.68 9.82 -13.20
C LEU A 76 -3.10 11.28 -13.32
N SER A 77 -3.45 11.75 -14.52
CA SER A 77 -3.84 13.14 -14.80
C SER A 77 -4.95 13.69 -13.88
N THR A 78 -5.88 12.84 -13.44
CA THR A 78 -6.95 13.23 -12.50
C THR A 78 -6.46 13.60 -11.09
N TYR A 79 -5.23 13.23 -10.72
CA TYR A 79 -4.64 13.51 -9.41
C TYR A 79 -3.66 14.69 -9.40
N GLY A 80 -3.61 15.47 -10.49
CA GLY A 80 -2.65 16.58 -10.64
C GLY A 80 -2.69 17.58 -9.48
N SER A 81 -3.89 17.94 -9.00
CA SER A 81 -4.03 18.88 -7.89
C SER A 81 -3.44 18.37 -6.57
N GLN A 82 -3.52 17.06 -6.32
CA GLN A 82 -3.01 16.41 -5.14
C GLN A 82 -1.48 16.40 -5.16
N PHE A 83 -0.88 16.08 -6.31
CA PHE A 83 0.58 16.13 -6.47
C PHE A 83 1.12 17.56 -6.29
N LEU A 84 0.48 18.55 -6.91
CA LEU A 84 0.88 19.96 -6.77
C LEU A 84 0.73 20.44 -5.32
N GLY A 85 -0.33 20.02 -4.62
CA GLY A 85 -0.51 20.28 -3.19
C GLY A 85 0.64 19.70 -2.34
N ALA A 86 1.03 18.46 -2.59
CA ALA A 86 2.15 17.83 -1.89
C ALA A 86 3.47 18.56 -2.16
N PHE A 87 3.77 18.89 -3.42
CA PHE A 87 4.98 19.64 -3.79
C PHE A 87 5.02 21.03 -3.15
N TYR A 88 3.87 21.68 -3.02
CA TYR A 88 3.77 22.97 -2.35
C TYR A 88 4.13 22.88 -0.87
N LEU A 89 3.69 21.84 -0.15
CA LEU A 89 4.03 21.66 1.28
C LEU A 89 5.54 21.53 1.49
N TYR A 90 6.21 20.71 0.67
CA TYR A 90 7.68 20.63 0.71
C TYR A 90 8.33 21.97 0.41
N ARG A 91 7.87 22.68 -0.62
CA ARG A 91 8.43 23.97 -1.00
C ARG A 91 8.28 25.02 0.10
N LYS A 92 7.15 24.99 0.81
CA LYS A 92 6.79 25.95 1.85
C LYS A 92 7.69 25.82 3.08
N ASP A 93 7.91 24.59 3.54
CA ASP A 93 8.52 24.35 4.85
C ASP A 93 9.99 23.86 4.76
N THR A 94 10.48 23.57 3.55
CA THR A 94 11.85 23.07 3.33
C THR A 94 12.53 23.73 2.13
N CYS A 95 13.80 23.40 1.89
CA CYS A 95 14.52 23.79 0.68
C CYS A 95 14.29 22.86 -0.52
N ILE A 96 13.46 21.81 -0.39
CA ILE A 96 13.20 20.85 -1.47
C ILE A 96 12.33 21.47 -2.56
N ARG A 97 12.68 21.26 -3.82
CA ARG A 97 11.98 21.78 -4.99
C ARG A 97 11.73 20.66 -6.00
N PHE A 98 10.46 20.37 -6.26
CA PHE A 98 10.04 19.49 -7.34
C PHE A 98 9.99 20.30 -8.65
N VAL A 99 10.62 19.78 -9.69
CA VAL A 99 10.68 20.42 -11.03
C VAL A 99 10.31 19.43 -12.11
N GLU A 100 9.61 19.88 -13.15
CA GLU A 100 9.34 19.03 -14.31
C GLU A 100 10.65 18.63 -14.97
N ARG A 101 10.83 17.33 -15.16
CA ARG A 101 12.04 16.78 -15.77
C ARG A 101 12.16 17.25 -17.22
N THR A 102 13.39 17.59 -17.60
CA THR A 102 13.79 17.87 -18.98
C THR A 102 14.70 16.77 -19.52
N ASN A 103 15.95 16.72 -19.09
CA ASN A 103 16.99 15.80 -19.55
C ASN A 103 17.80 15.17 -18.41
N GLU A 104 17.40 15.37 -17.16
CA GLU A 104 18.09 14.86 -15.99
C GLU A 104 18.12 13.33 -16.01
N THR A 105 19.28 12.76 -15.69
CA THR A 105 19.48 11.31 -15.64
C THR A 105 18.71 10.69 -14.48
N ASP A 106 18.83 11.26 -13.28
CA ASP A 106 18.13 10.83 -12.08
C ASP A 106 16.86 11.66 -11.87
N TYR A 107 15.72 11.00 -11.70
CA TYR A 107 14.42 11.64 -11.53
C TYR A 107 13.40 10.67 -10.91
N ILE A 108 12.31 11.21 -10.38
CA ILE A 108 11.17 10.42 -9.92
C ILE A 108 10.16 10.26 -11.05
N ARG A 109 9.80 9.02 -11.38
CA ARG A 109 8.65 8.73 -12.24
C ARG A 109 7.46 8.31 -11.38
N ILE A 110 6.37 9.06 -11.43
CA ILE A 110 5.12 8.75 -10.72
C ILE A 110 4.17 8.07 -11.70
N PHE A 111 3.79 6.82 -11.42
CA PHE A 111 2.95 6.00 -12.30
C PHE A 111 2.10 5.03 -11.49
N LYS A 112 1.09 4.43 -12.13
CA LYS A 112 0.24 3.43 -11.49
C LYS A 112 0.98 2.09 -11.39
N GLY A 113 1.38 1.70 -10.18
CA GLY A 113 2.09 0.45 -9.88
C GLY A 113 1.20 -0.63 -9.25
N GLN A 114 1.85 -1.63 -8.64
CA GLN A 114 1.19 -2.70 -7.88
C GLN A 114 1.14 -2.44 -6.36
N GLY A 115 1.71 -1.32 -5.90
CA GLY A 115 1.57 -0.78 -4.54
C GLY A 115 1.04 0.63 -4.62
#